data_AF-A0A7S1YNP3-F1
#
_entry.id   AF-A0A7S1YNP3-F1
#
_cell.length_a   1.000
_cell.length_b   1.000
_cell.length_c   1.000
_cell.angle_alpha   90.00
_cell.angle_beta   90.00
_cell.angle_gamma   90.00
#
_symmetry.space_group_name_H-M   'P 1'
#
loop_
_entity.id
_entity.type
_entity.pdbx_description
1 polymer ?
#
loop_
_entity_poly.entity_id
_entity_poly.type
_entity_poly.pdbx_seq_one_letter_code
_entity_poly.pdbx_strand_id
1 'polypeptide(L)'
;RINNHSSYADVSTIPNLPQPSTMPEPVAGWGGLSRMHLIGTGLMFLAIFMGLTPALLSLDEIIITEHDAMPEKTAYNTIVFCVAAIPAAISQLYKERTMIRLKQPIDRNKLNLVLSIFQLLFAVVVSPLAYGLQGMGAGSGWTAQYPSTQISQNFSDGFYCFLGILDTDTQATGYPEDARCEYAWELVIMHVISILLVGVACDKLAAATKIMYRGVSMGIMVAVIFMFIYQIRDKWCEYGPIVSFFHLTSTAVLIVGADVYHRV
;
A
#
# COMPACT_ATOMS: atom_id res chain seq x y z
N ARG A 1 11.87 53.67 7.70
CA ARG A 1 11.53 53.17 6.34
C ARG A 1 12.84 52.78 5.68
N ILE A 2 13.20 51.50 5.73
CA ILE A 2 14.46 50.97 5.20
C ILE A 2 14.10 50.28 3.89
N ASN A 3 14.53 50.85 2.77
CA ASN A 3 14.34 50.28 1.44
C ASN A 3 15.45 49.26 1.17
N ASN A 4 15.19 47.99 1.44
CA ASN A 4 16.01 46.88 0.93
C ASN A 4 15.63 46.62 -0.53
N HIS A 5 16.36 47.22 -1.46
CA HIS A 5 16.41 46.75 -2.84
C HIS A 5 17.36 45.56 -2.92
N SER A 6 16.85 44.37 -2.60
CA SER A 6 17.50 43.12 -2.98
C SER A 6 17.33 42.94 -4.48
N SER A 7 18.33 43.38 -5.25
CA SER A 7 18.46 43.05 -6.67
C SER A 7 18.65 41.54 -6.76
N TYR A 8 17.61 40.82 -7.19
CA TYR A 8 17.74 39.42 -7.57
C TYR A 8 18.66 39.37 -8.79
N ALA A 9 19.76 38.63 -8.69
CA ALA A 9 20.61 38.34 -9.83
C ALA A 9 19.76 37.63 -10.90
N ASP A 10 19.77 38.18 -12.11
CA ASP A 10 19.15 37.57 -13.29
C ASP A 10 19.82 36.22 -13.55
N VAL A 11 19.09 35.14 -13.27
CA VAL A 11 19.51 33.73 -13.44
C VAL A 11 19.74 33.36 -14.91
N SER A 12 19.51 34.29 -15.84
CA SER A 12 19.67 34.12 -17.29
C SER A 12 21.13 34.07 -17.77
N THR A 13 22.13 34.30 -16.90
CA THR A 13 23.54 34.39 -17.30
C THR A 13 24.42 33.22 -16.87
N ILE A 14 23.87 32.15 -16.30
CA ILE A 14 24.66 30.94 -15.97
C ILE A 14 24.83 30.10 -17.25
N PRO A 15 26.03 30.07 -17.87
CA PRO A 15 26.27 29.27 -19.07
C PRO A 15 26.55 27.85 -18.59
N ASN A 16 25.47 27.09 -18.35
CA ASN A 16 25.38 25.64 -18.08
C ASN A 16 24.08 25.29 -17.30
N LEU A 17 23.00 26.06 -17.46
CA LEU A 17 21.69 25.57 -17.06
C LEU A 17 21.36 24.35 -17.96
N PRO A 18 21.05 23.17 -17.37
CA PRO A 18 20.56 22.06 -18.17
C PRO A 18 19.39 22.55 -18.99
N GLN A 19 19.46 22.37 -20.32
CA GLN A 19 18.39 22.75 -21.22
C GLN A 19 17.06 22.26 -20.64
N PRO A 20 15.99 23.07 -20.65
CA PRO A 20 14.68 22.61 -20.24
C PRO A 20 14.41 21.36 -21.07
N SER A 21 14.35 20.20 -20.40
CA SER A 21 14.04 18.93 -21.02
C SER A 21 12.79 19.16 -21.84
N THR A 22 12.91 19.09 -23.16
CA THR A 22 11.80 19.29 -24.09
C THR A 22 10.71 18.32 -23.66
N MET A 23 9.68 18.84 -22.98
CA MET A 23 8.58 17.99 -22.54
C MET A 23 8.01 17.33 -23.80
N PRO A 24 7.99 15.99 -23.87
CA PRO A 24 7.52 15.26 -25.04
C PRO A 24 6.10 15.69 -25.37
N GLU A 25 5.82 15.82 -26.66
CA GLU A 25 4.54 16.36 -27.13
C GLU A 25 3.36 15.58 -26.51
N PRO A 26 2.39 16.29 -25.91
CA PRO A 26 1.24 15.67 -25.31
C PRO A 26 0.37 15.03 -26.40
N VAL A 27 -0.24 13.88 -26.07
CA VAL A 27 -1.18 13.22 -26.97
C VAL A 27 -2.49 13.99 -26.97
N ALA A 28 -2.97 14.37 -28.15
CA ALA A 28 -4.24 15.07 -28.32
C ALA A 28 -5.39 14.26 -27.68
N GLY A 29 -6.22 14.92 -26.87
CA GLY A 29 -7.35 14.30 -26.16
C GLY A 29 -7.02 13.67 -24.81
N TRP A 30 -5.75 13.60 -24.39
CA TRP A 30 -5.32 12.94 -23.15
C TRP A 30 -4.87 13.92 -22.05
N GLY A 31 -5.44 15.12 -22.01
CA GLY A 31 -5.27 16.04 -20.88
C GLY A 31 -3.81 16.45 -20.58
N GLY A 32 -2.93 16.43 -21.58
CA GLY A 32 -1.51 16.79 -21.41
C GLY A 32 -0.57 15.61 -21.13
N LEU A 33 -1.04 14.36 -21.18
CA LEU A 33 -0.20 13.17 -21.04
C LEU A 33 0.64 12.92 -22.30
N SER A 34 1.93 12.62 -22.11
CA SER A 34 2.84 12.19 -23.17
C SER A 34 2.61 10.73 -23.55
N ARG A 35 3.12 10.31 -24.72
CA ARG A 35 3.08 8.89 -25.14
C ARG A 35 3.76 7.96 -24.13
N MET A 36 4.84 8.42 -23.49
CA MET A 36 5.57 7.65 -22.49
C MET A 36 4.75 7.45 -21.21
N HIS A 37 3.94 8.45 -20.81
CA HIS A 37 2.99 8.27 -19.71
C HIS A 37 1.98 7.15 -20.01
N LEU A 38 1.45 7.09 -21.25
CA LEU A 38 0.51 6.03 -21.63
C LEU A 38 1.16 4.65 -21.64
N ILE A 39 2.36 4.52 -22.22
CA ILE A 39 3.10 3.25 -22.27
C ILE A 39 3.45 2.78 -20.85
N GLY A 40 4.01 3.67 -20.03
CA GLY A 40 4.35 3.36 -18.64
C GLY A 40 3.13 2.93 -17.84
N THR A 41 1.99 3.63 -17.99
CA THR A 41 0.72 3.26 -17.36
C THR A 41 0.27 1.86 -17.81
N GLY A 42 0.33 1.57 -19.11
CA GLY A 42 -0.03 0.25 -19.65
C GLY A 42 0.83 -0.89 -19.08
N LEU A 43 2.14 -0.67 -18.96
CA LEU A 43 3.06 -1.63 -18.34
C LEU A 43 2.76 -1.84 -16.85
N MET A 44 2.46 -0.77 -16.10
CA MET A 44 2.07 -0.87 -14.70
C MET A 44 0.76 -1.66 -14.52
N PHE A 45 -0.24 -1.44 -15.38
CA PHE A 45 -1.47 -2.24 -15.37
C PHE A 45 -1.21 -3.71 -15.69
N LEU A 46 -0.39 -3.99 -16.71
CA LEU A 46 0.00 -5.36 -17.06
C LEU A 46 0.67 -6.06 -15.87
N ALA A 47 1.60 -5.38 -15.19
CA ALA A 47 2.25 -5.91 -14.00
C ALA A 47 1.23 -6.26 -12.90
N ILE A 48 0.25 -5.38 -12.63
CA ILE A 48 -0.79 -5.65 -11.63
C ILE A 48 -1.59 -6.90 -11.99
N PHE A 49 -2.04 -7.05 -13.25
CA PHE A 49 -2.76 -8.23 -13.69
C PHE A 49 -1.91 -9.51 -13.61
N MET A 50 -0.65 -9.44 -14.00
CA MET A 50 0.29 -10.56 -13.87
C MET A 50 0.48 -10.97 -12.40
N GLY A 51 0.60 -9.99 -11.49
CA GLY A 51 0.73 -10.25 -10.05
C GLY A 51 -0.55 -10.80 -9.41
N LEU A 52 -1.73 -10.47 -9.95
CA LEU A 52 -3.03 -10.95 -9.49
C LEU A 52 -3.39 -12.33 -10.06
N THR A 53 -2.78 -12.72 -11.18
CA THR A 53 -3.08 -13.97 -11.89
C THR A 53 -3.01 -15.21 -10.98
N PRO A 54 -1.96 -15.42 -10.15
CA PRO A 54 -1.91 -16.56 -9.24
C PRO A 54 -3.08 -16.62 -8.25
N ALA A 55 -3.53 -15.48 -7.73
CA ALA A 55 -4.67 -15.41 -6.81
C ALA A 55 -5.97 -15.81 -7.51
N LEU A 56 -6.19 -15.35 -8.75
CA LEU A 56 -7.37 -15.72 -9.54
C LEU A 56 -7.37 -17.20 -9.93
N LEU A 57 -6.22 -17.72 -10.37
CA LEU A 57 -6.09 -19.13 -10.76
C LEU A 57 -6.22 -20.08 -9.56
N SER A 58 -5.81 -19.66 -8.36
CA SER A 58 -5.97 -20.45 -7.15
C SER A 58 -7.43 -20.60 -6.71
N LEU A 59 -8.30 -19.62 -7.03
CA LEU A 59 -9.73 -19.66 -6.68
C LEU A 59 -10.57 -20.55 -7.60
N ASP A 60 -10.09 -20.85 -8.80
CA ASP A 60 -10.81 -21.68 -9.79
C ASP A 60 -10.30 -23.14 -9.79
N GLU A 61 -9.49 -23.52 -8.78
CA GLU A 61 -8.82 -24.82 -8.67
C GLU A 61 -8.00 -25.23 -9.92
N ILE A 62 -7.64 -24.27 -10.78
CA ILE A 62 -6.93 -24.53 -12.05
C ILE A 62 -5.45 -24.87 -11.82
N ILE A 63 -4.86 -24.51 -10.68
CA ILE A 63 -3.47 -24.86 -10.36
C ILE A 63 -3.42 -26.34 -9.89
N ILE A 64 -2.79 -27.16 -10.73
CA ILE A 64 -2.86 -28.64 -10.75
C ILE A 64 -2.15 -29.32 -9.56
N THR A 65 -1.43 -28.58 -8.72
CA THR A 65 -0.64 -29.13 -7.59
C THR A 65 -0.91 -28.36 -6.31
N GLU A 66 -1.29 -29.08 -5.24
CA GLU A 66 -1.53 -28.56 -3.88
C GLU A 66 -0.35 -27.74 -3.33
N HIS A 67 0.86 -28.01 -3.83
CA HIS A 67 2.09 -27.32 -3.47
C HIS A 67 2.31 -25.97 -4.19
N ASP A 68 1.56 -25.70 -5.27
CA ASP A 68 1.68 -24.49 -6.09
C ASP A 68 0.48 -23.54 -5.94
N ALA A 69 -0.54 -23.94 -5.18
CA ALA A 69 -1.74 -23.14 -4.95
C ALA A 69 -1.56 -22.14 -3.81
N MET A 70 -2.02 -20.91 -4.02
CA MET A 70 -2.10 -19.90 -2.97
C MET A 70 -3.29 -20.26 -2.06
N PRO A 71 -3.17 -20.21 -0.71
CA PRO A 71 -4.30 -20.46 0.17
C PRO A 71 -5.46 -19.51 -0.16
N GLU A 72 -6.69 -20.02 -0.17
CA GLU A 72 -7.89 -19.26 -0.57
C GLU A 72 -8.01 -17.94 0.22
N LYS A 73 -7.79 -17.98 1.54
CA LYS A 73 -7.76 -16.80 2.41
C LYS A 73 -6.79 -15.73 1.88
N THR A 74 -5.59 -16.12 1.46
CA THR A 74 -4.59 -15.19 0.92
C THR A 74 -5.01 -14.67 -0.47
N ALA A 75 -5.59 -15.51 -1.32
CA ALA A 75 -6.08 -15.11 -2.64
C ALA A 75 -7.21 -14.06 -2.52
N TYR A 76 -8.22 -14.30 -1.68
CA TYR A 76 -9.28 -13.34 -1.40
C TYR A 76 -8.73 -12.04 -0.82
N ASN A 77 -7.82 -12.11 0.16
CA ASN A 77 -7.18 -10.92 0.74
C ASN A 77 -6.44 -10.09 -0.32
N THR A 78 -5.75 -10.74 -1.25
CA THR A 78 -5.02 -10.06 -2.33
C THR A 78 -5.98 -9.34 -3.27
N ILE A 79 -7.07 -9.99 -3.68
CA ILE A 79 -8.08 -9.38 -4.55
C ILE A 79 -8.75 -8.20 -3.87
N VAL A 80 -9.18 -8.36 -2.61
CA VAL A 80 -9.80 -7.29 -1.83
C VAL A 80 -8.84 -6.12 -1.64
N PHE A 81 -7.57 -6.38 -1.38
CA PHE A 81 -6.54 -5.36 -1.29
C PHE A 81 -6.37 -4.59 -2.61
N CYS A 82 -6.34 -5.28 -3.75
CA CYS A 82 -6.30 -4.65 -5.07
C CYS A 82 -7.53 -3.79 -5.34
N VAL A 83 -8.73 -4.27 -5.00
CA VAL A 83 -9.98 -3.51 -5.16
C VAL A 83 -10.01 -2.30 -4.24
N ALA A 84 -9.44 -2.38 -3.03
CA ALA A 84 -9.33 -1.26 -2.10
C ALA A 84 -8.47 -0.10 -2.63
N ALA A 85 -7.60 -0.34 -3.62
CA ALA A 85 -6.85 0.72 -4.29
C ALA A 85 -7.74 1.68 -5.09
N ILE A 86 -8.90 1.23 -5.57
CA ILE A 86 -9.84 2.06 -6.36
C ILE A 86 -10.43 3.21 -5.50
N PRO A 87 -11.10 2.96 -4.37
CA PRO A 87 -11.61 4.05 -3.53
C PRO A 87 -10.48 4.92 -2.97
N ALA A 88 -9.29 4.35 -2.70
CA ALA A 88 -8.12 5.12 -2.31
C ALA A 88 -7.70 6.12 -3.42
N ALA A 89 -7.62 5.67 -4.67
CA ALA A 89 -7.30 6.52 -5.82
C ALA A 89 -8.36 7.61 -6.04
N ILE A 90 -9.65 7.25 -5.97
CA ILE A 90 -10.76 8.21 -6.06
C ILE A 90 -10.66 9.27 -4.96
N SER A 91 -10.37 8.86 -3.72
CA SER A 91 -10.17 9.78 -2.60
C SER A 91 -9.05 10.78 -2.85
N GLN A 92 -7.91 10.32 -3.39
CA GLN A 92 -6.77 11.19 -3.73
C GLN A 92 -7.12 12.19 -4.84
N LEU A 93 -7.75 11.72 -5.93
CA LEU A 93 -8.20 12.60 -7.02
C LEU A 93 -9.20 13.65 -6.53
N TYR A 94 -10.11 13.27 -5.63
CA TYR A 94 -11.08 14.20 -5.06
C TYR A 94 -10.40 15.26 -4.17
N LYS A 95 -9.42 14.87 -3.35
CA LYS A 95 -8.62 15.80 -2.55
C LYS A 95 -7.87 16.78 -3.43
N GLU A 96 -7.18 16.30 -4.45
CA GLU A 96 -6.44 17.15 -5.40
C GLU A 96 -7.37 18.16 -6.08
N ARG A 97 -8.48 17.68 -6.65
CA ARG A 97 -9.48 18.54 -7.31
C ARG A 97 -10.04 19.60 -6.36
N THR A 98 -10.31 19.23 -5.11
CA THR A 98 -10.83 20.15 -4.10
C THR A 98 -9.80 21.22 -3.72
N MET A 99 -8.53 20.84 -3.55
CA MET A 99 -7.42 21.78 -3.29
C MET A 99 -7.23 22.77 -4.44
N ILE A 100 -7.23 22.29 -5.69
CA ILE A 100 -7.11 23.15 -6.89
C ILE A 100 -8.29 24.11 -6.98
N ARG A 101 -9.52 23.64 -6.74
CA ARG A 101 -10.73 24.44 -6.89
C ARG A 101 -10.85 25.52 -5.82
N LEU A 102 -10.55 25.19 -4.56
CA LEU A 102 -10.72 26.13 -3.44
C LEU A 102 -9.57 27.14 -3.33
N LYS A 103 -8.40 26.88 -3.93
CA LYS A 103 -7.21 27.76 -3.90
C LYS A 103 -6.83 28.25 -2.50
N GLN A 104 -7.27 27.57 -1.45
CA GLN A 104 -6.96 27.95 -0.08
C GLN A 104 -5.64 27.31 0.35
N PRO A 105 -4.73 28.03 1.02
CA PRO A 105 -3.62 27.42 1.71
C PRO A 105 -4.19 26.62 2.88
N ILE A 106 -4.42 25.32 2.66
CA ILE A 106 -4.86 24.41 3.71
C ILE A 106 -3.62 24.06 4.54
N ASP A 107 -3.72 24.28 5.86
CA ASP A 107 -2.74 23.78 6.81
C ASP A 107 -2.78 22.24 6.80
N ARG A 108 -1.70 21.64 6.28
CA ARG A 108 -1.57 20.19 6.13
C ARG A 108 -1.73 19.46 7.46
N ASN A 109 -1.24 20.04 8.56
CA ASN A 109 -1.31 19.41 9.88
C ASN A 109 -2.76 19.35 10.39
N LYS A 110 -3.53 20.42 10.20
CA LYS A 110 -4.95 20.46 10.58
C LYS A 110 -5.78 19.51 9.72
N LEU A 111 -5.51 19.47 8.41
CA LEU A 111 -6.17 18.54 7.51
C LEU A 111 -5.89 17.09 7.91
N ASN A 112 -4.62 16.74 8.15
CA ASN A 112 -4.23 15.40 8.58
C ASN A 112 -4.87 15.03 9.92
N LEU A 113 -4.91 15.94 10.89
CA LEU A 113 -5.59 15.70 12.18
C LEU A 113 -7.08 15.39 12.00
N VAL A 114 -7.80 16.22 11.23
CA VAL A 114 -9.24 16.03 10.99
C VAL A 114 -9.48 14.73 10.25
N LEU A 115 -8.68 14.42 9.23
CA LEU A 115 -8.76 13.15 8.50
C LEU A 115 -8.51 11.95 9.41
N SER A 116 -7.50 12.00 10.29
CA SER A 116 -7.22 10.92 11.24
C SER A 116 -8.36 10.70 12.23
N ILE A 117 -9.01 11.76 12.71
CA ILE A 117 -10.20 11.63 13.58
C ILE A 117 -11.33 10.91 12.83
N PHE A 118 -11.64 11.33 11.60
CA PHE A 118 -12.68 10.67 10.81
C PHE A 118 -12.31 9.23 10.42
N GLN A 119 -11.04 8.95 10.13
CA GLN A 119 -10.54 7.60 9.89
C GLN A 119 -10.71 6.72 11.13
N LEU A 120 -10.40 7.24 12.32
CA LEU A 120 -10.61 6.51 13.58
C LEU A 120 -12.10 6.22 13.81
N LEU A 121 -12.97 7.23 13.65
CA LEU A 121 -14.42 7.05 13.78
C LEU A 121 -14.94 6.02 12.78
N PHE A 122 -14.51 6.11 11.52
CA PHE A 122 -14.88 5.15 10.48
C PHE A 122 -14.38 3.75 10.81
N ALA A 123 -13.12 3.60 11.28
CA ALA A 123 -12.56 2.33 11.69
C ALA A 123 -13.35 1.72 12.86
N VAL A 124 -13.75 2.51 13.86
CA VAL A 124 -14.59 2.04 14.98
C VAL A 124 -15.97 1.58 14.50
N VAL A 125 -16.57 2.28 13.54
CA VAL A 125 -17.88 1.91 12.99
C VAL A 125 -17.80 0.66 12.11
N VAL A 126 -16.72 0.51 11.34
CA VAL A 126 -16.53 -0.60 10.38
C VAL A 126 -15.89 -1.82 11.04
N SER A 127 -15.24 -1.69 12.20
CA SER A 127 -14.55 -2.79 12.87
C SER A 127 -15.42 -4.03 13.13
N PRO A 128 -16.73 -3.96 13.44
CA PRO A 128 -17.55 -5.17 13.60
C PRO A 128 -17.75 -5.94 12.30
N LEU A 129 -17.84 -5.22 11.18
CA LEU A 129 -17.91 -5.82 9.86
C LEU A 129 -16.54 -6.40 9.46
N ALA A 130 -15.46 -5.65 9.70
CA ALA A 130 -14.11 -6.08 9.40
C ALA A 130 -13.70 -7.33 10.20
N TYR A 131 -14.13 -7.43 11.47
CA TYR A 131 -13.86 -8.60 12.31
C TYR A 131 -14.47 -9.87 11.72
N GLY A 132 -15.75 -9.83 11.31
CA GLY A 132 -16.37 -10.97 10.64
C GLY A 132 -15.61 -11.36 9.38
N LEU A 133 -15.22 -10.39 8.56
CA LEU A 133 -14.49 -10.61 7.31
C LEU A 133 -13.08 -11.22 7.50
N GLN A 134 -12.50 -11.24 8.71
CA GLN A 134 -11.21 -11.90 8.94
C GLN A 134 -11.23 -13.40 8.61
N GLY A 135 -12.39 -14.04 8.74
CA GLY A 135 -12.55 -15.46 8.40
C GLY A 135 -12.69 -15.73 6.90
N MET A 136 -12.85 -14.71 6.05
CA MET A 136 -13.14 -14.91 4.63
C MET A 136 -12.04 -15.75 3.95
N GLY A 137 -12.43 -16.90 3.37
CA GLY A 137 -11.51 -17.87 2.77
C GLY A 137 -10.98 -18.95 3.73
N ALA A 138 -11.55 -19.09 4.94
CA ALA A 138 -11.26 -20.17 5.90
C ALA A 138 -12.23 -21.38 5.81
N GLY A 139 -13.04 -21.48 4.74
CA GLY A 139 -13.96 -22.61 4.49
C GLY A 139 -15.42 -22.38 4.88
N SER A 140 -16.27 -23.41 4.72
CA SER A 140 -17.72 -23.34 4.98
C SER A 140 -18.03 -23.21 6.47
N GLY A 141 -18.19 -21.98 6.96
CA GLY A 141 -18.45 -21.69 8.38
C GLY A 141 -17.55 -20.63 8.99
N TRP A 142 -16.75 -19.92 8.18
CA TRP A 142 -15.85 -18.86 8.65
C TRP A 142 -16.51 -17.75 9.48
N THR A 143 -17.79 -17.45 9.24
CA THR A 143 -18.54 -16.47 10.03
C THR A 143 -18.78 -16.91 11.47
N ALA A 144 -18.75 -18.22 11.75
CA ALA A 144 -18.84 -18.77 13.10
C ALA A 144 -17.50 -18.72 13.84
N GLN A 145 -16.37 -18.68 13.12
CA GLN A 145 -15.03 -18.59 13.69
C GLN A 145 -14.72 -17.17 14.21
N TYR A 146 -15.29 -16.15 13.57
CA TYR A 146 -15.12 -14.74 13.95
C TYR A 146 -16.49 -14.05 14.11
N PRO A 147 -17.26 -14.38 15.16
CA PRO A 147 -18.59 -13.81 15.36
C PRO A 147 -18.49 -12.32 15.73
N SER A 148 -19.18 -11.46 14.99
CA SER A 148 -19.17 -10.00 15.20
C SER A 148 -19.63 -9.55 16.60
N THR A 149 -20.36 -10.42 17.32
CA THR A 149 -20.81 -10.19 18.70
C THR A 149 -19.68 -10.21 19.73
N GLN A 150 -18.53 -10.82 19.42
CA GLN A 150 -17.38 -10.94 20.33
C GLN A 150 -16.31 -9.86 20.10
N ILE A 151 -16.61 -8.82 19.33
CA ILE A 151 -15.63 -7.77 19.00
C ILE A 151 -15.04 -7.09 20.24
N SER A 152 -15.85 -6.84 21.26
CA SER A 152 -15.40 -6.17 22.49
C SER A 152 -14.40 -7.03 23.26
N GLN A 153 -14.63 -8.35 23.31
CA GLN A 153 -13.71 -9.30 23.92
C GLN A 153 -12.42 -9.40 23.11
N ASN A 154 -12.51 -9.56 21.79
CA ASN A 154 -11.35 -9.58 20.91
C ASN A 154 -10.50 -8.29 21.01
N PHE A 155 -11.15 -7.12 21.15
CA PHE A 155 -10.44 -5.86 21.38
C PHE A 155 -9.72 -5.84 22.73
N SER A 156 -10.40 -6.29 23.80
CA SER A 156 -9.81 -6.37 25.14
C SER A 156 -8.63 -7.33 25.17
N ASP A 157 -8.78 -8.52 24.59
CA ASP A 157 -7.74 -9.54 24.52
C ASP A 157 -6.57 -9.08 23.65
N GLY A 158 -6.85 -8.41 22.53
CA GLY A 158 -5.83 -7.78 21.69
C GLY A 158 -5.04 -6.69 22.43
N PHE A 159 -5.71 -5.91 23.30
CA PHE A 159 -5.03 -4.94 24.15
C PHE A 159 -4.17 -5.60 25.23
N TYR A 160 -4.65 -6.67 25.87
CA TYR A 160 -3.85 -7.46 26.81
C TYR A 160 -2.68 -8.15 26.13
N CYS A 161 -2.86 -8.63 24.90
CA CYS A 161 -1.81 -9.20 24.07
C CYS A 161 -0.76 -8.16 23.70
N PHE A 162 -1.19 -6.95 23.31
CA PHE A 162 -0.29 -5.81 23.11
C PHE A 162 0.52 -5.52 24.36
N LEU A 163 -0.09 -5.51 25.54
CA LEU A 163 0.62 -5.31 26.81
C LEU A 163 1.45 -6.52 27.26
N GLY A 164 1.37 -7.66 26.57
CA GLY A 164 2.07 -8.90 26.93
C GLY A 164 1.54 -9.58 28.19
N ILE A 165 0.30 -9.29 28.60
CA ILE A 165 -0.34 -9.82 29.83
C ILE A 165 -1.54 -10.74 29.56
N LEU A 166 -1.78 -11.10 28.30
CA LEU A 166 -2.84 -12.04 27.94
C LEU A 166 -2.49 -13.44 28.47
N ASP A 167 -3.47 -14.11 29.06
CA ASP A 167 -3.30 -15.46 29.61
C ASP A 167 -2.93 -16.49 28.52
N THR A 168 -2.04 -17.43 28.86
CA THR A 168 -1.53 -18.44 27.92
C THR A 168 -2.62 -19.40 27.42
N ASP A 169 -3.64 -19.70 28.24
CA ASP A 169 -4.73 -20.59 27.84
C ASP A 169 -5.60 -19.89 26.79
N THR A 170 -5.81 -18.58 26.96
CA THR A 170 -6.55 -17.77 25.98
C THR A 170 -5.76 -17.62 24.68
N GLN A 171 -4.43 -17.51 24.74
CA GLN A 171 -3.57 -17.46 23.56
C GLN A 171 -3.64 -18.76 22.73
N ALA A 172 -3.72 -19.92 23.39
CA ALA A 172 -3.70 -21.22 22.73
C ALA A 172 -5.09 -21.74 22.28
N THR A 173 -6.16 -21.33 22.95
CA THR A 173 -7.50 -21.92 22.73
C THR A 173 -8.62 -20.90 22.51
N GLY A 174 -8.36 -19.61 22.74
CA GLY A 174 -9.37 -18.56 22.62
C GLY A 174 -9.71 -18.21 21.16
N TYR A 175 -8.84 -18.56 20.21
CA TYR A 175 -8.93 -18.14 18.83
C TYR A 175 -8.70 -19.30 17.85
N PRO A 176 -9.24 -19.23 16.61
CA PRO A 176 -8.98 -20.24 15.57
C PRO A 176 -7.51 -20.35 15.16
N GLU A 177 -6.73 -19.29 15.36
CA GLU A 177 -5.29 -19.22 15.10
C GLU A 177 -4.57 -18.87 16.41
N ASP A 178 -3.45 -19.52 16.70
CA ASP A 178 -2.66 -19.28 17.91
C ASP A 178 -2.25 -17.80 18.02
N ALA A 179 -2.66 -17.13 19.11
CA ALA A 179 -2.29 -15.74 19.33
C ALA A 179 -0.90 -15.65 19.96
N ARG A 180 0.10 -15.24 19.18
CA ARG A 180 1.46 -15.01 19.70
C ARG A 180 1.63 -13.56 20.15
N CYS A 181 1.63 -13.34 21.46
CA CYS A 181 1.76 -12.00 22.05
C CYS A 181 3.20 -11.55 22.30
N GLU A 182 4.18 -12.45 22.13
CA GLU A 182 5.60 -12.12 22.32
C GLU A 182 6.03 -10.99 21.39
N TYR A 183 6.55 -9.90 21.97
CA TYR A 183 6.98 -8.70 21.26
C TYR A 183 5.89 -8.03 20.40
N ALA A 184 4.61 -8.31 20.65
CA ALA A 184 3.50 -7.72 19.91
C ALA A 184 3.53 -6.19 19.97
N TRP A 185 3.85 -5.60 21.13
CA TRP A 185 3.98 -4.15 21.27
C TRP A 185 5.12 -3.57 20.41
N GLU A 186 6.27 -4.25 20.31
CA GLU A 186 7.40 -3.78 19.51
C GLU A 186 7.03 -3.76 18.03
N LEU A 187 6.37 -4.83 17.57
CA LEU A 187 5.89 -4.94 16.19
C LEU A 187 4.85 -3.85 15.87
N VAL A 188 3.87 -3.63 16.76
CA VAL A 188 2.84 -2.60 16.58
C VAL A 188 3.45 -1.20 16.59
N ILE A 189 4.35 -0.89 17.53
CA ILE A 189 5.02 0.42 17.58
C ILE A 189 5.88 0.64 16.34
N MET A 190 6.67 -0.37 15.93
CA MET A 190 7.47 -0.29 14.71
C MET A 190 6.58 -0.04 13.49
N HIS A 191 5.44 -0.72 13.40
CA HIS A 191 4.48 -0.54 12.33
C HIS A 191 3.88 0.87 12.32
N VAL A 192 3.46 1.40 13.48
CA VAL A 192 2.94 2.77 13.62
C VAL A 192 4.00 3.79 13.21
N ILE A 193 5.23 3.65 13.69
CA ILE A 193 6.35 4.53 13.31
C ILE A 193 6.60 4.46 11.81
N SER A 194 6.59 3.26 11.22
CA SER A 194 6.76 3.07 9.78
C SER A 194 5.68 3.81 8.98
N ILE A 195 4.41 3.69 9.36
CA ILE A 195 3.30 4.41 8.69
C ILE A 195 3.48 5.91 8.81
N LEU A 196 3.83 6.43 9.99
CA LEU A 196 4.08 7.85 10.20
C LEU A 196 5.24 8.36 9.34
N LEU A 197 6.35 7.60 9.28
CA LEU A 197 7.50 7.94 8.45
C LEU A 197 7.16 7.93 6.96
N VAL A 198 6.37 6.95 6.49
CA VAL A 198 5.87 6.92 5.10
C VAL A 198 4.99 8.13 4.82
N GLY A 199 4.09 8.50 5.74
CA GLY A 199 3.26 9.70 5.61
C GLY A 199 4.09 10.98 5.48
N VAL A 200 5.08 11.16 6.36
CA VAL A 200 6.01 12.30 6.32
C VAL A 200 6.84 12.29 5.03
N ALA A 201 7.33 11.12 4.62
CA ALA A 201 8.09 10.96 3.39
C ALA A 201 7.24 11.35 2.17
N CYS A 202 6.01 10.86 2.05
CA CYS A 202 5.09 11.23 0.98
C CYS A 202 4.82 12.75 0.94
N ASP A 203 4.59 13.38 2.10
CA ASP A 203 4.32 14.82 2.18
C ASP A 203 5.53 15.69 1.75
N LYS A 204 6.74 15.24 2.06
CA LYS A 204 8.00 15.91 1.69
C LYS A 204 8.40 15.61 0.25
N LEU A 205 8.19 14.39 -0.21
CA LEU A 205 8.55 13.91 -1.54
C LEU A 205 7.54 14.31 -2.62
N ALA A 206 6.30 14.67 -2.26
CA ALA A 206 5.36 15.31 -3.18
C ALA A 206 5.92 16.62 -3.78
N ALA A 207 6.87 17.28 -3.11
CA ALA A 207 7.59 18.43 -3.63
C ALA A 207 8.81 18.05 -4.52
N ALA A 208 9.25 16.79 -4.50
CA ALA A 208 10.43 16.28 -5.20
C ALA A 208 10.11 14.95 -5.93
N THR A 209 9.22 15.03 -6.92
CA THR A 209 8.65 13.90 -7.68
C THR A 209 9.71 12.93 -8.22
N LYS A 210 10.89 13.43 -8.62
CA LYS A 210 11.98 12.60 -9.15
C LYS A 210 12.68 11.71 -8.09
N ILE A 211 12.72 12.13 -6.83
CA ILE A 211 13.33 11.31 -5.76
C ILE A 211 12.31 10.29 -5.25
N MET A 212 11.03 10.68 -5.23
CA MET A 212 9.93 9.83 -4.81
C MET A 212 9.88 8.50 -5.57
N TYR A 213 9.95 8.52 -6.90
CA TYR A 213 9.80 7.28 -7.70
C TYR A 213 10.95 6.30 -7.47
N ARG A 214 12.20 6.79 -7.32
CA ARG A 214 13.37 5.94 -7.04
C ARG A 214 13.24 5.30 -5.67
N GLY A 215 12.80 6.06 -4.68
CA GLY A 215 12.52 5.56 -3.33
C GLY A 215 11.43 4.49 -3.33
N VAL A 216 10.32 4.72 -4.05
CA VAL A 216 9.23 3.73 -4.17
C VAL A 216 9.71 2.46 -4.87
N SER A 217 10.42 2.56 -5.99
CA SER A 217 10.95 1.39 -6.71
C SER A 217 11.94 0.60 -5.85
N MET A 218 12.86 1.26 -5.16
CA MET A 218 13.78 0.61 -4.21
C MET A 218 13.01 -0.05 -3.05
N GLY A 219 12.01 0.62 -2.50
CA GLY A 219 11.15 0.08 -1.45
C GLY A 219 10.41 -1.18 -1.88
N ILE A 220 9.87 -1.21 -3.11
CA ILE A 220 9.22 -2.41 -3.69
C ILE A 220 10.22 -3.56 -3.81
N MET A 221 11.42 -3.31 -4.36
CA MET A 221 12.46 -4.36 -4.47
C MET A 221 12.84 -4.93 -3.09
N VAL A 222 13.07 -4.05 -2.12
CA VAL A 222 13.42 -4.45 -0.76
C VAL A 222 12.28 -5.23 -0.09
N ALA A 223 11.03 -4.81 -0.28
CA ALA A 223 9.86 -5.52 0.25
C ALA A 223 9.73 -6.93 -0.35
N VAL A 224 9.93 -7.07 -1.67
CA VAL A 224 9.91 -8.39 -2.33
C VAL A 224 11.04 -9.28 -1.82
N ILE A 225 12.25 -8.75 -1.65
CA ILE A 225 13.37 -9.51 -1.08
C ILE A 225 13.04 -9.99 0.33
N PHE A 226 12.52 -9.11 1.20
CA PHE A 226 12.14 -9.50 2.56
C PHE A 226 10.99 -10.50 2.59
N MET A 227 10.02 -10.41 1.67
CA MET A 227 8.96 -11.39 1.50
C MET A 227 9.53 -12.76 1.13
N PHE A 228 10.49 -12.84 0.21
CA PHE A 228 11.16 -14.11 -0.11
C PHE A 228 11.98 -14.66 1.06
N ILE A 229 12.72 -13.82 1.78
CA ILE A 229 13.45 -14.22 2.99
C ILE A 229 12.48 -14.80 4.03
N TYR A 230 11.32 -14.14 4.20
CA TYR A 230 10.28 -14.59 5.11
C TYR A 230 9.73 -15.96 4.70
N GLN A 231 9.37 -16.15 3.42
CA GLN A 231 8.87 -17.42 2.89
C GLN A 231 9.85 -18.58 3.09
N ILE A 232 11.12 -18.38 2.76
CA ILE A 232 12.18 -19.39 2.91
C ILE A 232 12.36 -19.79 4.38
N ARG A 233 12.22 -18.82 5.30
CA ARG A 233 12.41 -19.06 6.73
C ARG A 233 11.23 -19.81 7.35
N ASP A 234 10.00 -19.45 6.98
CA ASP A 234 8.81 -19.92 7.71
C ASP A 234 8.30 -21.28 7.22
N LYS A 235 8.69 -21.77 6.02
CA LYS A 235 8.31 -23.07 5.39
C LYS A 235 6.80 -23.35 5.25
N TRP A 236 5.94 -22.66 5.99
CA TRP A 236 4.48 -22.76 5.98
C TRP A 236 3.85 -22.01 4.81
N CYS A 237 4.64 -21.23 4.08
CA CYS A 237 4.21 -20.41 2.94
C CYS A 237 5.19 -20.54 1.75
N GLU A 238 5.69 -21.75 1.47
CA GLU A 238 6.35 -22.00 0.17
C GLU A 238 5.29 -21.97 -0.93
N TYR A 239 5.10 -20.79 -1.51
CA TYR A 239 4.38 -20.69 -2.78
C TYR A 239 5.23 -21.35 -3.86
N GLY A 240 4.60 -22.18 -4.68
CA GLY A 240 5.22 -22.83 -5.81
C GLY A 240 6.11 -21.94 -6.68
N PRO A 241 7.08 -22.52 -7.42
CA PRO A 241 7.96 -21.76 -8.32
C PRO A 241 7.18 -20.94 -9.36
N ILE A 242 5.98 -21.38 -9.73
CA ILE A 242 5.09 -20.67 -10.66
C ILE A 242 4.61 -19.35 -10.05
N VAL A 243 4.06 -19.37 -8.83
CA VAL A 243 3.57 -18.17 -8.13
C VAL A 243 4.72 -17.18 -7.92
N SER A 244 5.87 -17.70 -7.48
CA SER A 244 7.10 -16.91 -7.31
C SER A 244 7.55 -16.26 -8.62
N PHE A 245 7.49 -16.98 -9.73
CA PHE A 245 7.80 -16.45 -11.07
C PHE A 245 6.86 -15.32 -11.49
N PHE A 246 5.54 -15.47 -11.26
CA PHE A 246 4.57 -14.40 -11.54
C PHE A 246 4.83 -13.15 -10.69
N HIS A 247 5.12 -13.29 -9.40
CA HIS A 247 5.41 -12.16 -8.52
C HIS A 247 6.74 -11.46 -8.85
N LEU A 248 7.79 -12.20 -9.20
CA LEU A 248 9.06 -11.61 -9.64
C LEU A 248 8.91 -10.90 -10.98
N THR A 249 8.23 -11.53 -11.93
CA THR A 249 8.02 -10.95 -13.27
C THR A 249 7.14 -9.71 -13.19
N SER A 250 6.05 -9.76 -12.42
CA SER A 250 5.20 -8.59 -12.21
C SER A 250 5.96 -7.43 -11.56
N THR A 251 6.80 -7.71 -10.56
CA THR A 251 7.66 -6.70 -9.93
C THR A 251 8.62 -6.06 -10.93
N ALA A 252 9.27 -6.87 -11.77
CA ALA A 252 10.18 -6.37 -12.80
C ALA A 252 9.45 -5.47 -13.82
N VAL A 253 8.30 -5.92 -14.32
CA VAL A 253 7.47 -5.14 -15.27
C VAL A 253 6.95 -3.85 -14.60
N LEU A 254 6.60 -3.89 -13.32
CA LEU A 254 6.15 -2.72 -12.57
C LEU A 254 7.26 -1.66 -12.46
N ILE A 255 8.49 -2.08 -12.14
CA ILE A 255 9.65 -1.19 -12.05
C ILE A 255 9.94 -0.56 -13.42
N VAL A 256 9.95 -1.35 -14.49
CA VAL A 256 10.16 -0.84 -15.85
C VAL A 256 9.04 0.12 -16.26
N GLY A 257 7.78 -0.22 -15.98
CA GLY A 257 6.64 0.64 -16.26
C GLY A 257 6.69 1.98 -15.54
N ALA A 258 7.04 1.96 -14.25
CA ALA A 258 7.21 3.17 -13.45
C ALA A 258 8.37 4.04 -13.96
N ASP A 259 9.49 3.44 -14.34
CA ASP A 259 10.63 4.18 -14.92
C ASP A 259 10.27 4.79 -16.29
N VAL A 260 9.60 4.06 -17.17
CA VAL A 260 9.11 4.58 -18.46
C VAL A 260 8.15 5.74 -18.27
N TYR A 261 7.24 5.64 -17.30
CA TYR A 261 6.29 6.71 -16.97
C TYR A 261 7.02 7.98 -16.51
N HIS A 262 8.02 7.86 -15.64
CA HIS A 262 8.69 9.00 -15.01
C HIS A 262 9.94 9.54 -15.72
N ARG A 263 10.36 8.94 -16.85
CA ARG A 263 11.45 9.44 -17.69
C ARG A 263 11.14 10.75 -18.43
N VAL A 264 9.91 11.25 -18.32
CA VAL A 264 9.41 12.47 -18.97
C VAL A 264 9.71 13.74 -18.19
#